data_AF-A0AAN7FB10-F1
#
_entry.id   AF-A0AAN7FB10-F1
#
_cell.length_a   1.000
_cell.length_b   1.000
_cell.length_c   1.000
_cell.angle_alpha   90.00
_cell.angle_beta   90.00
_cell.angle_gamma   90.00
#
_symmetry.space_group_name_H-M   'P 1'
#
loop_
_entity.id
_entity.type
_entity.pdbx_description
1 polymer ?
#
loop_
_entity_poly.entity_id
_entity_poly.type
_entity_poly.pdbx_seq_one_letter_code
_entity_poly.pdbx_strand_id
1 'polypeptide(L)'
;MQIFLRNLKGENSLLEFESTEKIENIRAMIQQKEGVTLEKLCLLFQGSTTLRDGHTLADYNIQDYNQINAVLRLAGGTRILVKTLTGKELELDVEPNDTIERIKERVQEKEGIPPMQQRLIYGGKQIADEKTVRDYKIEGGSVLHLVLALRGGRFLE
;
A
#
# COMPACT_ATOMS: atom_id res chain seq x y z
N MET A 1 -14.46 16.94 -16.07
CA MET A 1 -13.74 18.11 -15.56
C MET A 1 -12.25 17.82 -15.56
N GLN A 2 -11.43 18.83 -15.85
CA GLN A 2 -9.97 18.71 -15.85
C GLN A 2 -9.39 19.20 -14.53
N ILE A 3 -8.49 18.44 -13.90
CA ILE A 3 -7.92 18.76 -12.57
C ILE A 3 -6.41 18.63 -12.64
N PHE A 4 -5.69 19.55 -12.00
CA PHE A 4 -4.25 19.42 -11.79
C PHE A 4 -3.97 18.54 -10.58
N LEU A 5 -3.35 17.40 -10.80
CA LEU A 5 -2.83 16.56 -9.74
C LEU A 5 -1.33 16.80 -9.58
N ARG A 6 -0.91 17.26 -8.40
CA ARG A 6 0.49 17.28 -8.01
C ARG A 6 0.86 15.95 -7.37
N ASN A 7 1.78 15.19 -7.98
CA ASN A 7 2.22 13.89 -7.49
C ASN A 7 3.18 13.98 -6.29
N LEU A 8 3.66 12.83 -5.80
CA LEU A 8 4.56 12.76 -4.65
C LEU A 8 5.97 13.27 -4.94
N LYS A 9 6.36 13.32 -6.23
CA LYS A 9 7.63 13.89 -6.72
C LYS A 9 7.55 15.40 -6.92
N GLY A 10 6.36 16.00 -6.74
CA GLY A 10 6.11 17.43 -6.91
C GLY A 10 5.78 17.85 -8.34
N GLU A 11 5.59 16.90 -9.26
CA GLU A 11 5.23 17.11 -10.67
C GLU A 11 3.72 17.29 -10.81
N ASN A 12 3.30 18.23 -11.66
CA ASN A 12 1.90 18.49 -11.94
C ASN A 12 1.46 17.77 -13.22
N SER A 13 0.36 17.03 -13.16
CA SER A 13 -0.28 16.38 -14.31
C SER A 13 -1.74 16.81 -14.43
N LEU A 14 -2.20 17.09 -15.64
CA LEU A 14 -3.62 17.36 -15.91
C LEU A 14 -4.33 16.04 -16.13
N LEU A 15 -5.39 15.80 -15.36
CA LEU A 15 -6.19 14.57 -15.42
C LEU A 15 -7.67 14.92 -15.58
N GLU A 16 -8.41 14.05 -16.24
CA GLU A 16 -9.84 14.21 -16.46
C GLU A 16 -10.62 13.26 -15.56
N PHE A 17 -11.57 13.83 -14.80
CA PHE A 17 -12.46 13.10 -13.89
C PHE A 17 -13.88 13.63 -14.02
N GLU A 18 -14.87 12.84 -13.62
CA GLU A 18 -16.25 13.32 -13.46
C GLU A 18 -16.40 14.06 -12.12
N SER A 19 -17.32 15.03 -12.02
CA SER A 19 -17.60 15.72 -10.75
C SER A 19 -18.07 14.76 -9.65
N THR A 20 -18.72 13.68 -10.05
CA THR A 20 -19.24 12.60 -9.21
C THR A 20 -18.20 11.52 -8.90
N GLU A 21 -16.98 11.65 -9.44
CA GLU A 21 -15.91 10.69 -9.18
C GLU A 21 -15.58 10.64 -7.70
N LYS A 22 -15.49 9.42 -7.16
CA LYS A 22 -15.20 9.23 -5.75
C LYS A 22 -13.71 9.40 -5.47
N ILE A 23 -13.39 9.99 -4.32
CA ILE A 23 -12.01 10.18 -3.87
C ILE A 23 -11.26 8.85 -3.74
N GLU A 24 -11.94 7.76 -3.36
CA GLU A 24 -11.36 6.41 -3.26
C GLU A 24 -10.76 5.94 -4.60
N ASN A 25 -11.43 6.22 -5.72
CA ASN A 25 -10.98 5.83 -7.05
C ASN A 25 -9.73 6.62 -7.47
N ILE A 26 -9.71 7.92 -7.18
CA ILE A 26 -8.57 8.80 -7.48
C ILE A 26 -7.35 8.35 -6.67
N ARG A 27 -7.55 8.02 -5.38
CA ARG A 27 -6.48 7.50 -4.53
C ARG A 27 -5.96 6.15 -5.04
N ALA A 28 -6.85 5.23 -5.44
CA ALA A 28 -6.46 3.93 -6.02
C ALA A 28 -5.62 4.08 -7.29
N MET A 29 -6.01 5.00 -8.18
CA MET A 29 -5.25 5.30 -9.40
C MET A 29 -3.84 5.83 -9.08
N ILE A 30 -3.70 6.70 -8.07
CA ILE A 30 -2.40 7.23 -7.64
C ILE A 30 -1.57 6.17 -6.93
N GLN A 31 -2.19 5.32 -6.09
CA GLN A 31 -1.54 4.15 -5.49
C GLN A 31 -0.91 3.27 -6.56
N GLN A 32 -1.65 2.97 -7.64
CA GLN A 32 -1.17 2.12 -8.73
C GLN A 32 -0.01 2.79 -9.51
N LYS A 33 -0.09 4.10 -9.77
CA LYS A 33 0.96 4.83 -10.50
C LYS A 33 2.23 5.04 -9.69
N GLU A 34 2.10 5.41 -8.41
CA GLU A 34 3.23 5.82 -7.57
C GLU A 34 3.75 4.70 -6.68
N GLY A 35 3.07 3.54 -6.62
CA GLY A 35 3.48 2.39 -5.81
C GLY A 35 3.33 2.60 -4.30
N VAL A 36 2.44 3.50 -3.88
CA VAL A 36 2.22 3.85 -2.46
C VAL A 36 0.94 3.24 -1.91
N THR A 37 0.87 2.98 -0.60
CA THR A 37 -0.37 2.48 0.04
C THR A 37 -1.42 3.58 0.15
N LEU A 38 -2.70 3.21 0.12
CA LEU A 38 -3.80 4.17 0.31
C LEU A 38 -3.71 4.84 1.68
N GLU A 39 -3.37 4.09 2.73
CA GLU A 39 -3.25 4.62 4.10
C GLU A 39 -2.15 5.68 4.26
N LYS A 40 -1.09 5.62 3.44
CA LYS A 40 -0.06 6.66 3.40
C LYS A 40 -0.43 7.80 2.45
N LEU A 41 -1.21 7.54 1.42
CA LEU A 41 -1.61 8.54 0.44
C LEU A 41 -2.73 9.44 0.98
N CYS A 42 -2.43 10.71 1.14
CA CYS A 42 -3.40 11.74 1.50
C CYS A 42 -3.55 12.71 0.31
N LEU A 43 -4.79 12.98 -0.09
CA LEU A 43 -5.08 14.01 -1.09
C LEU A 43 -5.52 15.28 -0.38
N LEU A 44 -4.84 16.39 -0.67
CA LEU A 44 -5.10 17.69 -0.11
C LEU A 44 -5.65 18.62 -1.17
N PHE A 45 -6.75 19.28 -0.87
CA PHE A 45 -7.31 20.39 -1.63
C PHE A 45 -7.13 21.69 -0.85
N GLN A 46 -6.86 22.80 -1.56
CA GLN A 46 -6.59 24.11 -0.95
C GLN A 46 -5.51 24.10 0.15
N GLY A 47 -4.58 23.15 0.09
CA GLY A 47 -3.44 23.04 1.01
C GLY A 47 -3.74 22.43 2.39
N SER A 48 -4.99 22.38 2.83
CA SER A 48 -5.36 21.90 4.18
C SER A 48 -6.51 20.89 4.19
N THR A 49 -7.42 20.95 3.22
CA THR A 49 -8.61 20.08 3.17
C THR A 49 -8.20 18.68 2.74
N THR A 50 -8.23 17.73 3.67
CA THR A 50 -8.03 16.32 3.33
C THR A 50 -9.27 15.74 2.67
N LEU A 51 -9.10 15.23 1.45
CA LEU A 51 -10.13 14.52 0.71
C LEU A 51 -10.29 13.12 1.32
N ARG A 52 -11.51 12.77 1.74
CA ARG A 52 -11.83 11.53 2.43
C ARG A 52 -12.56 10.55 1.51
N ASP A 53 -12.36 9.26 1.76
CA ASP A 53 -13.13 8.22 1.09
C ASP A 53 -14.64 8.38 1.37
N GLY A 54 -15.46 7.92 0.42
CA GLY A 54 -16.92 8.06 0.47
C GLY A 54 -17.47 9.42 0.01
N HIS A 55 -16.60 10.41 -0.22
CA HIS A 55 -16.97 11.70 -0.83
C HIS A 55 -16.56 11.73 -2.31
N THR A 56 -17.14 12.67 -3.04
CA THR A 56 -16.88 12.95 -4.45
C THR A 56 -16.11 14.26 -4.62
N LEU A 57 -15.59 14.53 -5.81
CA LEU A 57 -14.98 15.83 -6.13
C LEU A 57 -15.95 17.00 -5.94
N ALA A 58 -17.22 16.80 -6.29
CA ALA A 58 -18.30 17.77 -6.10
C ALA A 58 -18.55 18.11 -4.62
N ASP A 59 -18.43 17.15 -3.70
CA ASP A 59 -18.64 17.39 -2.26
C ASP A 59 -17.63 18.40 -1.67
N TYR A 60 -16.46 18.50 -2.28
CA TYR A 60 -15.41 19.46 -1.92
C TYR A 60 -15.45 20.74 -2.77
N ASN A 61 -16.47 20.89 -3.63
CA ASN A 61 -16.60 21.98 -4.59
C ASN A 61 -15.35 22.13 -5.48
N ILE A 62 -14.77 21.00 -5.89
CA ILE A 62 -13.63 20.98 -6.82
C ILE A 62 -14.16 21.21 -8.23
N GLN A 63 -13.58 22.19 -8.92
CA GLN A 63 -13.97 22.62 -10.26
C GLN A 63 -12.86 22.36 -11.28
N ASP A 64 -13.14 22.66 -12.55
CA ASP A 64 -12.13 22.61 -13.61
C ASP A 64 -10.89 23.46 -13.26
N TYR A 65 -9.73 22.91 -13.60
CA TYR A 65 -8.40 23.47 -13.39
C TYR A 65 -8.01 23.71 -11.92
N ASN A 66 -8.76 23.16 -10.97
CA ASN A 66 -8.35 23.15 -9.58
C ASN A 66 -7.17 22.19 -9.36
N GLN A 67 -6.39 22.46 -8.31
CA GLN A 67 -5.22 21.65 -7.96
C GLN A 67 -5.47 20.79 -6.72
N ILE A 68 -5.19 19.50 -6.83
CA ILE A 68 -5.15 18.52 -5.74
C ILE A 68 -3.69 18.11 -5.54
N ASN A 69 -3.23 18.11 -4.29
CA ASN A 69 -1.88 17.68 -3.94
C ASN A 69 -1.92 16.28 -3.33
N ALA A 70 -1.15 15.35 -3.89
CA ALA A 70 -0.85 14.09 -3.24
C ALA A 70 0.30 14.28 -2.25
N VAL A 71 0.11 13.84 -1.01
CA VAL A 71 1.16 13.85 0.03
C VAL A 71 1.22 12.52 0.77
N LEU A 72 2.40 12.18 1.29
CA LEU A 72 2.59 11.01 2.14
C LEU A 72 2.36 11.36 3.60
N ARG A 73 1.39 10.70 4.23
CA ARG A 73 1.20 10.69 5.68
C ARG A 73 1.96 9.50 6.26
N LEU A 74 2.90 9.78 7.17
CA LEU A 74 3.78 8.77 7.76
C LEU A 74 3.09 7.86 8.81
N ALA A 75 1.86 8.16 9.20
CA ALA A 75 1.19 7.54 10.36
C ALA A 75 -0.28 7.23 10.08
N GLY A 76 -0.53 6.20 9.29
CA GLY A 76 -1.91 5.72 9.03
C GLY A 76 -2.04 4.25 8.68
N GLY A 77 -0.95 3.51 8.45
CA GLY A 77 -0.98 2.11 8.02
C GLY A 77 -1.18 1.10 9.15
N THR A 78 -1.89 0.00 8.91
CA THR A 78 -1.83 -1.17 9.81
C THR A 78 -0.42 -1.75 9.76
N ARG A 79 0.35 -1.58 10.84
CA ARG A 79 1.74 -2.06 10.91
C ARG A 79 1.80 -3.49 11.45
N ILE A 80 2.48 -4.37 10.74
CA ILE A 80 2.80 -5.72 11.19
C ILE A 80 4.31 -5.90 11.32
N LEU A 81 4.71 -6.89 12.10
CA LEU A 81 6.10 -7.27 12.29
C LEU A 81 6.37 -8.59 11.55
N VAL A 82 7.39 -8.63 10.71
CA VAL A 82 7.89 -9.85 10.11
C VAL A 82 9.21 -10.21 10.76
N LYS A 83 9.21 -11.27 11.57
CA LYS A 83 10.40 -11.78 12.26
C LYS A 83 11.08 -12.84 11.43
N THR A 84 12.34 -12.61 11.11
CA THR A 84 13.19 -13.56 10.38
C THR A 84 13.76 -14.62 11.34
N LEU A 85 14.26 -15.72 10.78
CA LEU A 85 14.95 -16.78 11.55
C LEU A 85 16.19 -16.28 12.32
N THR A 86 16.81 -15.18 11.88
CA THR A 86 17.97 -14.57 12.56
C THR A 86 17.56 -13.70 13.74
N GLY A 87 16.25 -13.57 14.01
CA GLY A 87 15.71 -12.74 15.07
C GLY A 87 15.50 -11.27 14.68
N LYS A 88 15.86 -10.86 13.45
CA LYS A 88 15.60 -9.51 12.93
C LYS A 88 14.10 -9.31 12.71
N GLU A 89 13.59 -8.19 13.18
CA GLU A 89 12.18 -7.78 13.06
C GLU A 89 12.05 -6.68 12.00
N LEU A 90 11.16 -6.91 11.04
CA LEU A 90 10.89 -6.01 9.92
C LEU A 90 9.49 -5.43 10.06
N GLU A 91 9.38 -4.12 10.20
CA GLU A 91 8.10 -3.43 10.21
C GLU A 91 7.57 -3.28 8.78
N LEU A 92 6.35 -3.77 8.52
CA LEU A 92 5.65 -3.59 7.24
C LEU A 92 4.30 -2.92 7.47
N ASP A 93 3.95 -1.99 6.60
CA ASP A 93 2.59 -1.46 6.52
C ASP A 93 1.79 -2.32 5.54
N VAL A 94 0.63 -2.81 5.99
CA VAL A 94 -0.26 -3.67 5.21
C VAL A 94 -1.69 -3.17 5.26
N GLU A 95 -2.45 -3.44 4.21
CA GLU A 95 -3.88 -3.15 4.15
C GLU A 95 -4.69 -4.43 4.41
N PRO A 96 -5.91 -4.36 4.98
CA PRO A 96 -6.72 -5.55 5.23
C PRO A 96 -7.06 -6.33 3.94
N ASN A 97 -7.10 -5.66 2.80
CA ASN A 97 -7.35 -6.26 1.49
C ASN A 97 -6.06 -6.71 0.78
N ASP A 98 -4.87 -6.44 1.32
CA ASP A 98 -3.62 -6.93 0.73
C ASP A 98 -3.60 -8.45 0.76
N THR A 99 -3.14 -9.06 -0.33
CA THR A 99 -2.87 -10.49 -0.42
C THR A 99 -1.57 -10.84 0.29
N ILE A 100 -1.43 -12.10 0.72
CA ILE A 100 -0.17 -12.56 1.30
C ILE A 100 0.97 -12.49 0.27
N GLU A 101 0.69 -12.70 -1.02
CA GLU A 101 1.66 -12.47 -2.09
C GLU A 101 2.21 -11.04 -2.08
N ARG A 102 1.32 -10.03 -1.94
CA ARG A 102 1.71 -8.62 -1.85
C ARG A 102 2.62 -8.33 -0.65
N ILE A 103 2.37 -8.98 0.49
CA ILE A 103 3.25 -8.87 1.67
C ILE A 103 4.64 -9.44 1.36
N LYS A 104 4.73 -10.56 0.64
CA LYS A 104 6.01 -11.15 0.24
C LYS A 104 6.79 -10.26 -0.72
N GLU A 105 6.11 -9.59 -1.65
CA GLU A 105 6.74 -8.57 -2.50
C GLU A 105 7.35 -7.45 -1.65
N ARG A 106 6.64 -6.94 -0.63
CA ARG A 106 7.19 -5.92 0.27
C ARG A 106 8.37 -6.40 1.10
N VAL A 107 8.37 -7.67 1.51
CA VAL A 107 9.53 -8.30 2.15
C VAL A 107 10.71 -8.37 1.18
N GLN A 108 10.47 -8.68 -0.10
CA GLN A 108 11.50 -8.69 -1.14
C GLN A 108 12.11 -7.29 -1.33
N GLU A 109 11.30 -6.25 -1.37
CA GLU A 109 11.79 -4.87 -1.52
C GLU A 109 12.71 -4.46 -0.36
N LYS A 110 12.48 -4.98 0.85
CA LYS A 110 13.28 -4.62 2.04
C LYS A 110 14.48 -5.54 2.30
N GLU A 111 14.33 -6.85 2.11
CA GLU A 111 15.39 -7.83 2.42
C GLU A 111 16.07 -8.41 1.16
N GLY A 112 15.54 -8.16 -0.03
CA GLY A 112 16.04 -8.71 -1.31
C GLY A 112 15.69 -10.18 -1.55
N ILE A 113 14.87 -10.80 -0.68
CA ILE A 113 14.54 -12.23 -0.76
C ILE A 113 13.39 -12.42 -1.75
N PRO A 114 13.51 -13.24 -2.80
CA PRO A 114 12.44 -13.43 -3.78
C PRO A 114 11.20 -14.10 -3.14
N PRO A 115 9.97 -13.73 -3.53
CA PRO A 115 8.72 -14.19 -2.88
C PRO A 115 8.56 -15.71 -2.91
N MET A 116 9.06 -16.39 -3.95
CA MET A 116 9.06 -17.87 -4.02
C MET A 116 9.91 -18.55 -2.95
N GLN A 117 10.93 -17.87 -2.41
CA GLN A 117 11.76 -18.38 -1.32
C GLN A 117 11.21 -18.00 0.05
N GLN A 118 10.13 -17.22 0.12
CA GLN A 118 9.55 -16.77 1.37
C GLN A 118 8.41 -17.68 1.82
N ARG A 119 8.50 -18.18 3.05
CA ARG A 119 7.41 -18.84 3.76
C ARG A 119 7.01 -18.01 4.97
N LEU A 120 5.85 -17.37 4.87
CA LEU A 120 5.27 -16.63 5.99
C LEU A 120 4.42 -17.58 6.85
N ILE A 121 4.57 -17.45 8.16
CA ILE A 121 3.88 -18.26 9.17
C ILE A 121 3.19 -17.32 10.14
N TYR A 122 1.90 -17.55 10.38
CA TYR A 122 1.08 -16.81 11.34
C TYR A 122 0.25 -17.78 12.17
N GLY A 123 0.19 -17.59 13.49
CA GLY A 123 -0.53 -18.51 14.38
C GLY A 123 -0.07 -19.97 14.30
N GLY A 124 1.21 -20.21 14.01
CA GLY A 124 1.77 -21.55 13.84
C GLY A 124 1.43 -22.25 12.51
N LYS A 125 0.72 -21.58 11.59
CA LYS A 125 0.37 -22.13 10.28
C LYS A 125 0.98 -21.29 9.15
N GLN A 126 1.43 -21.97 8.09
CA GLN A 126 1.82 -21.28 6.86
C GLN A 126 0.59 -20.62 6.24
N ILE A 127 0.71 -19.33 5.95
CA ILE A 127 -0.32 -18.56 5.26
C ILE A 127 -0.17 -18.70 3.74
N ALA A 128 -1.31 -18.74 3.04
CA ALA A 128 -1.41 -18.99 1.61
C ALA A 128 -1.45 -17.67 0.84
N ASP A 129 -0.78 -17.65 -0.32
CA ASP A 129 -0.59 -16.47 -1.17
C ASP A 129 -1.90 -15.85 -1.67
N GLU A 130 -2.90 -16.68 -1.96
CA GLU A 130 -4.21 -16.28 -2.52
C GLU A 130 -5.15 -15.63 -1.48
N LYS A 131 -4.80 -15.66 -0.20
CA LYS A 131 -5.64 -15.11 0.88
C LYS A 131 -5.21 -13.71 1.26
N THR A 132 -6.14 -12.97 1.88
CA THR A 132 -5.89 -11.59 2.32
C THR A 132 -5.44 -11.51 3.79
N VAL A 133 -4.91 -10.35 4.18
CA VAL A 133 -4.65 -9.99 5.59
C VAL A 133 -5.91 -10.16 6.44
N ARG A 134 -7.07 -9.75 5.91
CA ARG A 134 -8.38 -9.85 6.57
C ARG A 134 -8.84 -11.30 6.75
N ASP A 135 -8.60 -12.18 5.78
CA ASP A 135 -8.91 -13.62 5.90
C ASP A 135 -8.22 -14.27 7.09
N TYR A 136 -6.97 -13.86 7.37
CA TYR A 136 -6.19 -14.36 8.48
C TYR A 136 -6.40 -13.58 9.78
N LYS A 137 -7.23 -12.52 9.77
CA LYS A 137 -7.44 -11.61 10.90
C LYS A 137 -6.11 -11.09 11.46
N ILE A 138 -5.21 -10.71 10.55
CA ILE A 138 -3.95 -10.09 10.90
C ILE A 138 -4.24 -8.61 11.21
N GLU A 139 -3.97 -8.20 12.44
CA GLU A 139 -4.20 -6.84 12.92
C GLU A 139 -2.87 -6.09 13.15
N GLY A 140 -2.97 -4.79 13.42
CA GLY A 140 -1.81 -3.97 13.78
C GLY A 140 -1.08 -4.55 15.00
N GLY A 141 0.24 -4.68 14.89
CA GLY A 141 1.12 -5.28 15.91
C GLY A 141 1.27 -6.80 15.80
N SER A 142 0.59 -7.45 14.85
CA SER A 142 0.74 -8.89 14.62
C SER A 142 2.15 -9.25 14.19
N VAL A 143 2.65 -10.39 14.67
CA VAL A 143 3.99 -10.92 14.32
C VAL A 143 3.86 -12.12 13.39
N LEU A 144 4.36 -11.98 12.16
CA LEU A 144 4.54 -13.06 11.20
C LEU A 144 5.97 -13.57 11.28
N HIS A 145 6.16 -14.87 11.14
CA HIS A 145 7.48 -15.48 11.08
C HIS A 145 7.84 -15.77 9.63
N LEU A 146 8.98 -15.23 9.18
CA LEU A 146 9.56 -15.50 7.86
C LEU A 146 10.58 -16.64 7.97
N VAL A 147 10.29 -17.71 7.26
CA VAL A 147 11.18 -18.86 7.06
C VAL A 147 11.57 -18.91 5.59
N LEU A 148 12.84 -19.20 5.32
CA LEU A 148 13.30 -19.39 3.95
C LEU A 148 12.94 -20.80 3.48
N ALA A 149 12.20 -20.87 2.37
CA ALA A 149 12.00 -22.10 1.64
C ALA A 149 13.26 -22.38 0.81
N LEU A 150 14.15 -23.21 1.36
CA LEU A 150 15.31 -23.69 0.62
C LEU A 150 14.83 -24.63 -0.50
N ARG A 151 15.02 -24.23 -1.76
CA ARG A 151 15.10 -25.20 -2.86
C ARG A 151 16.57 -25.59 -3.03
N GLY A 152 16.81 -26.89 -3.16
CA GLY A 152 18.12 -27.43 -3.51
C GLY A 152 18.64 -26.82 -4.82
N GLY A 153 19.88 -26.32 -4.75
CA GLY A 153 20.83 -26.17 -5.85
C GLY A 153 20.34 -25.63 -7.18
N ARG A 154 20.49 -24.32 -7.41
CA ARG A 154 20.96 -23.81 -8.70
C ARG A 154 22.00 -22.73 -8.43
N PHE A 155 23.25 -23.17 -8.30
CA PHE A 155 24.40 -22.33 -8.62
C PHE A 155 24.28 -22.03 -10.12
N LEU A 156 24.20 -20.75 -10.48
CA LEU A 156 24.46 -20.31 -11.84
C LEU A 156 25.96 -19.98 -11.89
N GLU A 157 26.69 -20.74 -12.70
CA GLU A 157 28.02 -20.40 -13.21
C GLU A 157 27.97 -19.20 -14.15
#